data_AF-A0A1Q8DIB6-F1
#
_entry.id   AF-A0A1Q8DIB6-F1
#
_cell.length_a   1.000
_cell.length_b   1.000
_cell.length_c   1.000
_cell.angle_alpha   90.00
_cell.angle_beta   90.00
_cell.angle_gamma   90.00
#
_symmetry.space_group_name_H-M   'P 1'
#
loop_
_entity.id
_entity.type
_entity.pdbx_description
1 polymer ?
#
loop_
_entity_poly.entity_id
_entity_poly.type
_entity_poly.pdbx_seq_one_letter_code
_entity_poly.pdbx_strand_id
1 'polypeptide(L)'
;VLKGVLKFFIMFAPQNVLPMTDIDSYLSFALKLFMVFGLTFEIPVVTLLLILAGVVSIQSLEDKRRYIIVGCFAVAAVVTPPD
;
A
#
# COMPACT_ATOMS: atom_id res chain seq x y z
N VAL A 1 -5.31 -5.00 -7.89
CA VAL A 1 -3.87 -4.85 -7.53
C VAL A 1 -3.07 -6.11 -7.84
N LEU A 2 -3.42 -7.27 -7.29
CA LEU A 2 -2.69 -8.54 -7.50
C LEU A 2 -2.40 -8.87 -8.99
N LYS A 3 -3.41 -8.79 -9.86
CA LYS A 3 -3.24 -8.97 -11.33
C LYS A 3 -2.31 -7.94 -11.98
N GLY A 4 -2.30 -6.70 -11.49
CA GLY A 4 -1.46 -5.63 -12.03
C GLY A 4 0.01 -5.80 -11.65
N VAL A 5 0.26 -6.15 -10.38
CA VAL A 5 1.60 -6.43 -9.87
C VAL A 5 2.20 -7.67 -10.56
N LEU A 6 1.44 -8.77 -10.67
CA LEU A 6 1.88 -9.97 -11.38
C LEU A 6 2.19 -9.70 -12.85
N LYS A 7 1.37 -8.90 -13.53
CA LYS A 7 1.61 -8.50 -14.93
C LYS A 7 2.89 -7.66 -15.07
N PHE A 8 3.17 -6.77 -14.12
CA PHE A 8 4.44 -6.02 -14.07
C PHE A 8 5.63 -6.96 -13.88
N PHE A 9 5.59 -7.88 -12.91
CA PHE A 9 6.66 -8.85 -12.69
C PHE A 9 6.93 -9.75 -13.92
N ILE A 10 5.88 -10.20 -14.60
CA ILE A 10 6.01 -11.02 -15.83
C ILE A 10 6.59 -10.18 -16.99
N MET A 11 6.30 -8.88 -17.06
CA MET A 11 6.81 -7.99 -18.12
C MET A 11 8.33 -7.76 -18.03
N PHE A 12 8.91 -7.85 -16.83
CA PHE A 12 10.37 -7.74 -16.62
C PHE A 12 11.07 -9.10 -16.50
N ALA A 13 10.33 -10.22 -16.58
CA ALA A 13 10.91 -11.56 -16.52
C ALA A 13 11.62 -11.91 -17.85
N PRO A 14 12.90 -12.31 -17.83
CA PRO A 14 13.60 -12.76 -19.03
C PRO A 14 12.96 -14.06 -19.57
N GLN A 15 12.80 -14.15 -20.89
CA GLN A 15 12.10 -15.22 -21.64
C GLN A 15 12.57 -16.66 -21.32
N ASN A 16 13.70 -16.82 -20.62
CA ASN A 16 14.42 -18.08 -20.42
C ASN A 16 14.35 -18.60 -18.97
N VAL A 17 13.70 -17.88 -18.06
CA VAL A 17 13.53 -18.30 -16.67
C VAL A 17 12.03 -18.35 -16.40
N LEU A 18 11.47 -19.55 -16.35
CA LEU A 18 10.15 -19.74 -15.74
C LEU A 18 10.31 -19.31 -14.28
N PRO A 19 9.65 -18.23 -13.81
CA PRO A 19 9.65 -17.91 -12.40
C PRO A 19 8.87 -19.05 -11.74
N MET A 20 9.58 -20.09 -11.29
CA MET A 20 9.01 -21.13 -10.45
C MET A 20 8.82 -20.49 -9.08
N THR A 21 7.82 -19.62 -8.97
CA THR A 21 7.41 -19.08 -7.69
C THR A 21 6.73 -20.22 -6.95
N ASP A 22 7.39 -20.76 -5.93
CA ASP A 22 6.78 -21.72 -5.02
C ASP A 22 5.44 -21.20 -4.53
N ILE A 23 4.46 -22.09 -4.42
CA ILE A 23 3.08 -21.72 -4.07
C ILE A 23 3.03 -21.04 -2.70
N ASP A 24 3.93 -21.41 -1.79
CA ASP A 24 4.12 -20.79 -0.48
C ASP A 24 4.61 -19.34 -0.57
N SER A 25 5.53 -19.04 -1.50
CA SER A 25 5.98 -17.65 -1.75
C SER A 25 4.87 -16.80 -2.35
N TYR A 26 4.08 -17.36 -3.28
CA TYR A 26 2.93 -16.65 -3.85
C TYR A 26 1.86 -16.37 -2.80
N LEU A 27 1.48 -17.37 -2.00
CA LEU A 27 0.46 -17.25 -0.97
C LEU A 27 0.90 -16.26 0.12
N SER A 28 2.15 -16.37 0.58
CA SER A 28 2.68 -15.47 1.61
C SER A 28 2.79 -14.02 1.12
N PHE A 29 3.15 -13.80 -0.15
CA PHE A 29 3.09 -12.48 -0.75
C PHE A 29 1.66 -11.94 -0.82
N ALA A 30 0.71 -12.73 -1.30
CA ALA A 30 -0.69 -12.34 -1.38
C ALA A 30 -1.28 -12.00 0.00
N LEU A 31 -0.98 -12.80 1.03
CA LEU A 31 -1.42 -12.56 2.41
C LEU A 31 -0.82 -11.28 3.00
N LYS A 32 0.49 -11.04 2.81
CA LYS A 32 1.14 -9.79 3.22
C LYS A 32 0.51 -8.58 2.53
N LEU A 33 0.27 -8.69 1.22
CA LEU A 33 -0.38 -7.65 0.43
C LEU A 33 -1.79 -7.35 0.97
N PHE A 34 -2.58 -8.38 1.25
CA PHE A 34 -3.91 -8.20 1.84
C PHE A 34 -3.87 -7.56 3.22
N MET A 35 -2.90 -7.90 4.07
CA MET A 35 -2.76 -7.22 5.38
C MET A 35 -2.45 -5.73 5.23
N VAL A 36 -1.49 -5.36 4.38
CA VAL A 36 -1.11 -3.95 4.16
C VAL A 36 -2.27 -3.16 3.54
N PHE A 37 -2.99 -3.76 2.58
CA PHE A 37 -4.19 -3.14 2.03
C PHE A 37 -5.26 -2.98 3.10
N GLY A 38 -5.58 -4.03 3.85
CA GLY A 38 -6.57 -3.98 4.94
C GLY A 38 -6.29 -2.84 5.91
N LEU A 39 -5.06 -2.71 6.37
CA LEU A 39 -4.63 -1.60 7.23
C LEU A 39 -4.81 -0.23 6.57
N THR A 40 -4.49 -0.11 5.28
CA THR A 40 -4.66 1.14 4.52
C THR A 40 -6.13 1.54 4.38
N PHE A 41 -7.03 0.56 4.24
CA PHE A 41 -8.48 0.78 4.16
C PHE A 41 -9.11 1.26 5.48
N GLU A 42 -8.43 1.11 6.61
CA GLU A 42 -8.87 1.67 7.89
C GLU A 42 -8.59 3.17 8.01
N ILE A 43 -7.60 3.70 7.27
CA ILE A 43 -7.23 5.13 7.34
C ILE A 43 -8.45 6.03 7.03
N PRO A 44 -9.23 5.83 5.96
CA PRO A 44 -10.45 6.60 5.71
C PRO A 44 -11.48 6.53 6.85
N VAL A 45 -11.67 5.35 7.45
CA VAL A 45 -12.64 5.14 8.54
C VAL A 45 -12.20 5.91 9.79
N VAL A 46 -10.93 5.79 10.18
CA VAL A 46 -10.36 6.54 11.30
C VAL A 46 -10.44 8.05 11.06
N THR A 47 -10.13 8.50 9.84
CA THR A 47 -10.21 9.93 9.50
C THR A 47 -11.64 10.44 9.60
N LEU A 48 -12.63 9.65 9.16
CA LEU A 48 -14.04 9.99 9.28
C LEU A 48 -14.47 10.09 10.76
N LEU A 49 -14.07 9.12 11.59
CA LEU A 49 -14.37 9.14 13.03
C LEU A 49 -13.76 10.35 13.73
N LEU A 50 -12.53 10.76 13.38
CA LEU A 50 -11.89 11.95 13.91
C LEU A 50 -12.61 13.26 13.53
N ILE A 51 -13.17 13.31 12.33
CA ILE A 51 -14.00 14.44 11.88
C ILE A 51 -15.32 14.47 12.66
N LEU A 52 -15.98 13.32 12.82
CA LEU A 52 -17.23 13.21 13.57
C LEU A 52 -17.05 13.52 15.06
N ALA A 53 -15.91 13.15 15.64
CA ALA A 53 -15.54 13.50 17.01
C ALA A 53 -15.15 14.98 17.18
N GLY A 54 -15.08 15.76 16.09
CA GLY A 54 -14.72 17.18 16.12
C GLY A 54 -13.23 17.46 16.38
N VAL A 55 -12.38 16.42 16.38
CA VAL A 55 -10.93 16.55 16.63
C VAL A 55 -10.23 17.15 15.41
N VAL A 56 -10.73 16.87 14.21
CA VAL A 56 -10.13 17.32 12.94
C VAL A 56 -11.20 17.94 12.04
N SER A 57 -10.93 19.13 11.49
CA SER A 57 -11.82 19.77 10.51
C SER A 57 -11.43 19.41 9.07
N ILE A 58 -12.41 19.40 8.17
CA ILE A 58 -12.21 19.12 6.74
C ILE A 58 -11.23 20.13 6.10
N GLN A 59 -11.33 21.41 6.47
CA GLN A 59 -10.43 22.47 6.00
C GLN A 59 -8.97 22.21 6.42
N SER A 60 -8.74 21.71 7.65
CA SER A 60 -7.39 21.39 8.13
C SER A 60 -6.76 20.21 7.38
N LEU A 61 -7.58 19.24 6.95
CA LEU A 61 -7.13 18.12 6.09
C LEU A 61 -6.78 18.62 4.68
N GLU A 62 -7.51 19.59 4.16
CA GLU A 62 -7.28 20.19 2.85
C GLU A 62 -5.95 20.97 2.79
N ASP A 63 -5.67 21.80 3.79
CA ASP A 63 -4.41 22.54 3.88
C ASP A 63 -3.19 21.61 4.05
N LYS A 64 -3.40 20.42 4.62
CA LYS A 64 -2.34 19.46 4.93
C LYS A 64 -2.13 18.38 3.88
N ARG A 65 -2.84 18.40 2.74
CA ARG A 65 -2.67 17.42 1.64
C ARG A 65 -1.20 17.17 1.27
N ARG A 66 -0.42 18.25 1.13
CA ARG A 66 1.02 18.19 0.82
C ARG A 66 1.84 17.42 1.88
N TYR A 67 1.51 17.58 3.16
CA TYR A 67 2.20 16.89 4.25
C TYR A 67 1.79 15.41 4.32
N ILE A 68 0.51 15.11 4.07
CA ILE A 68 -0.01 13.73 4.03
C ILE A 68 0.67 12.94 2.91
N ILE A 69 0.81 13.54 1.71
CA ILE A 69 1.50 12.90 0.58
C ILE A 69 2.95 12.57 0.92
N VAL A 70 3.70 13.51 1.51
CA VAL A 70 5.09 13.29 1.92
C VAL A 70 5.18 12.24 3.02
N GLY A 71 4.26 12.26 3.99
CA GLY A 71 4.18 11.24 5.04
C GLY A 71 3.93 9.83 4.48
N CYS A 72 3.00 9.69 3.54
CA CYS A 72 2.78 8.42 2.84
C CYS A 72 4.03 7.95 2.09
N PHE A 73 4.75 8.84 1.42
CA PHE A 73 6.02 8.51 0.75
C PHE A 73 7.10 8.09 1.74
N ALA A 74 7.22 8.76 2.88
CA ALA A 74 8.16 8.40 3.93
C ALA A 74 7.86 7.01 4.51
N VAL A 75 6.59 6.73 4.82
CA VAL A 75 6.17 5.41 5.29
C VAL A 75 6.41 4.34 4.22
N ALA A 76 6.09 4.64 2.96
CA ALA A 76 6.37 3.73 1.85
C ALA A 76 7.88 3.46 1.72
N ALA A 77 8.73 4.47 1.85
CA ALA A 77 10.18 4.31 1.78
C ALA A 77 10.78 3.50 2.94
N VAL A 78 10.10 3.44 4.10
CA VAL A 78 10.51 2.61 5.24
C VAL A 78 10.00 1.17 5.11
N VAL A 79 8.77 1.00 4.62
CA VAL A 79 8.12 -0.32 4.49
C VAL A 79 8.65 -1.09 3.27
N THR A 80 8.96 -0.38 2.20
CA THR A 80 9.65 -0.95 1.05
C THR A 80 11.13 -1.02 1.44
N PRO A 81 11.77 -2.22 1.45
CA PRO A 81 13.18 -2.32 1.78
C PRO A 81 14.02 -1.39 0.90
N PRO A 82 15.15 -0.87 1.41
CA PRO A 82 16.13 -0.22 0.56
C PRO A 82 16.63 -1.32 -0.39
N ASP A 83 16.34 -1.14 -1.68
CA ASP A 83 16.63 -2.03 -2.81
C ASP A 83 15.50 -2.99 -3.23
#